data_AF-A0A960YDH8-F1
#
_entry.id   AF-A0A960YDH8-F1
#
_cell.length_a   1.000
_cell.length_b   1.000
_cell.length_c   1.000
_cell.angle_alpha   90.00
_cell.angle_beta   90.00
_cell.angle_gamma   90.00
#
_symmetry.space_group_name_H-M   'P 1'
#
loop_
_entity.id
_entity.type
_entity.pdbx_description
1 polymer ?
#
loop_
_entity_poly.entity_id
_entity_poly.type
_entity_poly.pdbx_seq_one_letter_code
_entity_poly.pdbx_strand_id
1 'polypeptide(L)'
;MKKHLDKVKNILEALPYITEFAGKTIVVKYGGAAMVHEELKESFARDIVLLKYLGINPVIVHGGGPFINTMLKDLKVESEFVRGHRRTDVRTMEVVEMVLSGTINKQIASLISSKGGKAVGISGRDAKLCIGEKYMPEIADGNGKLEKVDIGLVGSITRVNTKLIDALLSKNFIPVISPISESENGDVLNVNADNVAGAIAGALNAEKLILLTDTEGIIIEGKPQSVMKRTEV
;
A
#
# COMPACT_ATOMS: atom_id res chain seq x y z
N MET A 1 36.17 -19.46 -2.79
CA MET A 1 36.59 -18.43 -3.76
C MET A 1 35.52 -18.10 -4.80
N LYS A 2 35.07 -19.04 -5.65
CA LYS A 2 34.10 -18.78 -6.73
C LYS A 2 32.81 -18.08 -6.28
N LYS A 3 32.14 -18.58 -5.23
CA LYS A 3 30.94 -17.98 -4.64
C LYS A 3 31.12 -16.53 -4.14
N HIS A 4 32.33 -16.12 -3.74
CA HIS A 4 32.61 -14.74 -3.34
C HIS A 4 32.83 -13.83 -4.55
N LEU A 5 33.47 -14.35 -5.61
CA LEU A 5 33.61 -13.65 -6.89
C LEU A 5 32.25 -13.42 -7.54
N ASP A 6 31.36 -14.41 -7.51
CA ASP A 6 29.98 -14.27 -8.03
C ASP A 6 29.20 -13.19 -7.28
N LYS A 7 29.33 -13.14 -5.94
CA LYS A 7 28.71 -12.07 -5.13
C LYS A 7 29.24 -10.68 -5.48
N VAL A 8 30.55 -10.53 -5.66
CA VAL A 8 31.15 -9.26 -6.06
C VAL A 8 30.65 -8.85 -7.44
N LYS A 9 30.59 -9.78 -8.39
CA LYS A 9 30.06 -9.52 -9.75
C LYS A 9 28.61 -9.02 -9.70
N ASN A 10 27.76 -9.68 -8.93
CA ASN A 10 26.35 -9.28 -8.79
C ASN A 10 26.19 -7.87 -8.21
N ILE A 11 27.02 -7.49 -7.23
CA ILE A 11 27.01 -6.13 -6.69
C ILE A 11 27.46 -5.13 -7.75
N LEU A 12 28.54 -5.41 -8.48
CA LEU A 12 29.04 -4.54 -9.55
C LEU A 12 28.00 -4.35 -10.67
N GLU A 13 27.26 -5.40 -11.03
CA GLU A 13 26.15 -5.32 -11.99
C GLU A 13 24.96 -4.51 -11.45
N ALA A 14 24.75 -4.48 -10.13
CA ALA A 14 23.68 -3.72 -9.50
C ALA A 14 24.03 -2.23 -9.28
N LEU A 15 25.32 -1.86 -9.25
CA LEU A 15 25.77 -0.49 -8.99
C LEU A 15 25.12 0.58 -9.88
N PRO A 16 24.96 0.40 -11.21
CA PRO A 16 24.30 1.39 -12.05
C PRO A 16 22.86 1.70 -11.60
N TYR A 17 22.09 0.66 -11.24
CA TYR A 17 20.72 0.82 -10.74
C TYR A 17 20.70 1.51 -9.37
N ILE A 18 21.65 1.20 -8.50
CA ILE A 18 21.79 1.87 -7.20
C ILE A 18 22.02 3.37 -7.42
N THR A 19 22.94 3.74 -8.33
CA THR A 19 23.23 5.14 -8.62
C THR A 19 22.05 5.87 -9.27
N GLU A 20 21.27 5.19 -10.11
CA GLU A 20 20.08 5.75 -10.77
C GLU A 20 18.97 6.09 -9.75
N PHE A 21 18.74 5.21 -8.77
CA PHE A 21 17.65 5.37 -7.80
C PHE A 21 18.06 6.05 -6.49
N ALA A 22 19.35 6.30 -6.26
CA ALA A 22 19.80 7.03 -5.08
C ALA A 22 19.12 8.42 -5.01
N GLY A 23 18.53 8.73 -3.85
CA GLY A 23 17.76 9.94 -3.60
C GLY A 23 16.32 9.90 -4.12
N LYS A 24 15.94 8.91 -4.93
CA LYS A 24 14.58 8.78 -5.49
C LYS A 24 13.61 8.15 -4.51
N THR A 25 12.35 8.53 -4.65
CA THR A 25 11.25 7.96 -3.87
C THR A 25 10.63 6.77 -4.61
N ILE A 26 10.42 5.67 -3.90
CA ILE A 26 9.70 4.50 -4.40
C ILE A 26 8.52 4.23 -3.47
N VAL A 27 7.32 4.16 -4.02
CA VAL A 27 6.13 3.76 -3.27
C VAL A 27 5.90 2.27 -3.47
N VAL A 28 5.75 1.54 -2.36
CA VAL A 28 5.52 0.09 -2.38
C VAL A 28 4.18 -0.20 -1.73
N LYS A 29 3.24 -0.75 -2.49
CA LYS A 29 2.04 -1.35 -1.91
C LYS A 29 2.38 -2.76 -1.44
N TYR A 30 2.34 -2.94 -0.13
CA TYR A 30 2.57 -4.23 0.54
C TYR A 30 1.24 -4.89 0.90
N GLY A 31 0.96 -6.06 0.32
CA GLY A 31 -0.33 -6.75 0.40
C GLY A 31 -0.20 -8.26 0.16
N GLY A 32 -1.33 -8.96 0.25
CA GLY A 32 -1.42 -10.38 -0.16
C GLY A 32 -0.75 -11.37 0.79
N ALA A 33 -0.35 -12.52 0.25
CA ALA A 33 0.34 -13.62 0.92
C ALA A 33 1.66 -13.17 1.57
N ALA A 34 2.30 -12.15 1.03
CA ALA A 34 3.53 -11.58 1.59
C ALA A 34 3.33 -11.01 3.01
N MET A 35 2.09 -10.68 3.40
CA MET A 35 1.72 -10.23 4.74
C MET A 35 1.35 -11.36 5.70
N VAL A 36 1.26 -12.60 5.23
CA VAL A 36 0.79 -13.74 6.03
C VAL A 36 1.96 -14.62 6.45
N HIS A 37 2.84 -14.96 5.51
CA HIS A 37 3.98 -15.85 5.77
C HIS A 37 5.14 -15.09 6.43
N GLU A 38 5.57 -15.57 7.59
CA GLU A 38 6.60 -14.88 8.41
C GLU A 38 7.92 -14.68 7.66
N GLU A 39 8.36 -15.68 6.89
CA GLU A 39 9.58 -15.58 6.07
C GLU A 39 9.49 -14.46 5.03
N LEU A 40 8.31 -14.26 4.42
CA LEU A 40 8.10 -13.19 3.44
C LEU A 40 8.07 -11.81 4.11
N LYS A 41 7.48 -11.69 5.30
CA LYS A 41 7.52 -10.44 6.08
C LYS A 41 8.96 -10.07 6.46
N GLU A 42 9.73 -11.05 6.92
CA GLU A 42 11.14 -10.91 7.27
C GLU A 42 11.98 -10.47 6.07
N SER A 43 11.78 -11.09 4.91
CA SER A 43 12.44 -10.69 3.66
C SER A 43 12.08 -9.27 3.26
N PHE A 44 10.78 -8.95 3.22
CA PHE A 44 10.29 -7.63 2.87
C PHE A 44 10.91 -6.53 3.76
N ALA A 45 10.91 -6.74 5.08
CA ALA A 45 11.50 -5.77 6.01
C ALA A 45 12.99 -5.53 5.75
N ARG A 46 13.76 -6.59 5.43
CA ARG A 46 15.19 -6.47 5.07
C ARG A 46 15.38 -5.72 3.76
N ASP A 47 14.56 -6.01 2.75
CA ASP A 47 14.63 -5.36 1.45
C ASP A 47 14.33 -3.85 1.56
N ILE A 48 13.32 -3.47 2.34
CA ILE A 48 13.01 -2.05 2.58
C ILE A 48 14.16 -1.33 3.30
N VAL A 49 14.79 -1.96 4.29
CA VAL A 49 15.97 -1.38 4.95
C VAL A 49 17.15 -1.28 4.00
N LEU A 50 17.38 -2.29 3.15
CA LEU A 50 18.43 -2.27 2.15
C LEU A 50 18.24 -1.11 1.16
N LEU A 51 17.03 -0.92 0.64
CA LEU A 51 16.71 0.24 -0.21
C LEU A 51 17.09 1.55 0.48
N LYS A 52 16.72 1.71 1.77
CA LYS A 52 17.04 2.91 2.52
C LYS A 52 18.55 3.12 2.69
N TYR A 53 19.32 2.07 2.95
CA TYR A 53 20.79 2.14 3.03
C TYR A 53 21.46 2.45 1.70
N LEU A 54 20.84 2.08 0.59
CA LEU A 54 21.28 2.43 -0.76
C LEU A 54 20.90 3.87 -1.17
N GLY A 55 20.32 4.65 -0.26
CA GLY A 55 19.94 6.04 -0.50
C GLY A 55 18.57 6.21 -1.16
N ILE A 56 17.83 5.12 -1.39
CA ILE A 56 16.47 5.16 -1.92
C ILE A 56 15.51 5.54 -0.79
N ASN A 57 14.43 6.26 -1.10
CA ASN A 57 13.42 6.68 -0.13
C ASN A 57 12.15 5.83 -0.28
N PRO A 58 12.04 4.66 0.40
CA PRO A 58 10.84 3.85 0.34
C PRO A 58 9.70 4.48 1.16
N VAL A 59 8.50 4.47 0.57
CA VAL A 59 7.23 4.81 1.23
C VAL A 59 6.32 3.60 1.09
N ILE A 60 5.86 3.05 2.21
CA ILE A 60 5.09 1.81 2.23
C ILE A 60 3.62 2.14 2.41
N VAL A 61 2.75 1.59 1.55
CA VAL A 61 1.29 1.58 1.75
C VAL A 61 0.87 0.13 1.93
N HIS A 62 0.13 -0.20 2.98
CA HIS A 62 -0.20 -1.60 3.26
C HIS A 62 -1.68 -1.94 3.10
N GLY A 63 -1.96 -3.21 2.84
CA GLY A 63 -3.30 -3.79 2.93
C GLY A 63 -3.60 -4.39 4.31
N GLY A 64 -4.62 -5.25 4.37
CA GLY A 64 -4.95 -5.96 5.60
C GLY A 64 -6.24 -6.80 5.56
N GLY A 65 -6.74 -7.12 4.36
CA GLY A 65 -8.04 -7.78 4.17
C GLY A 65 -8.26 -9.01 5.05
N PRO A 66 -7.34 -10.00 5.07
CA PRO A 66 -7.48 -11.20 5.91
C PRO A 66 -7.60 -10.89 7.40
N PHE A 67 -6.80 -9.98 7.93
CA PHE A 67 -6.80 -9.60 9.34
C PHE A 67 -8.09 -8.87 9.75
N ILE A 68 -8.61 -8.02 8.86
CA ILE A 68 -9.92 -7.37 9.06
C ILE A 68 -11.02 -8.43 9.14
N ASN A 69 -11.02 -9.42 8.22
CA ASN A 69 -12.01 -10.49 8.20
C ASN A 69 -12.03 -11.28 9.51
N THR A 70 -10.85 -11.62 10.04
CA THR A 70 -10.72 -12.30 11.33
C THR A 70 -11.35 -11.47 12.45
N MET A 71 -11.00 -10.19 12.55
CA MET A 71 -11.53 -9.34 13.61
C MET A 71 -13.04 -9.11 13.51
N LEU A 72 -13.57 -8.90 12.29
CA LEU A 72 -15.01 -8.76 12.08
C LEU A 72 -15.77 -10.03 12.48
N LYS A 73 -15.23 -11.20 12.15
CA LYS A 73 -15.80 -12.50 12.56
C LYS A 73 -15.82 -12.66 14.09
N ASP A 74 -14.71 -12.34 14.75
CA ASP A 74 -14.60 -12.45 16.22
C ASP A 74 -15.58 -11.49 16.93
N LEU A 75 -15.82 -10.32 16.35
CA LEU A 75 -16.80 -9.33 16.84
C LEU A 75 -18.23 -9.58 16.35
N LYS A 76 -18.46 -10.64 15.56
CA LYS A 76 -19.76 -10.97 14.94
C LYS A 76 -20.36 -9.80 14.14
N VAL A 77 -19.51 -9.05 13.45
CA VAL A 77 -19.90 -8.00 12.51
C VAL A 77 -19.94 -8.61 11.11
N GLU A 78 -21.08 -8.50 10.43
CA GLU A 78 -21.24 -9.00 9.07
C GLU A 78 -20.37 -8.21 8.10
N SER A 79 -19.82 -8.90 7.09
CA SER A 79 -19.00 -8.25 6.07
C SER A 79 -19.38 -8.75 4.69
N GLU A 80 -19.54 -7.80 3.78
CA GLU A 80 -19.86 -8.04 2.38
C GLU A 80 -18.82 -7.33 1.49
N PHE A 81 -18.52 -7.92 0.33
CA PHE A 81 -17.74 -7.26 -0.71
C PHE A 81 -18.61 -6.96 -1.93
N VAL A 82 -18.49 -5.74 -2.44
CA VAL A 82 -19.19 -5.24 -3.62
C VAL A 82 -18.15 -4.69 -4.58
N ARG A 83 -18.03 -5.29 -5.78
CA ARG A 83 -17.07 -4.87 -6.82
C ARG A 83 -15.62 -4.74 -6.31
N GLY A 84 -15.19 -5.63 -5.42
CA GLY A 84 -13.83 -5.61 -4.86
C GLY A 84 -13.62 -4.61 -3.70
N HIS A 85 -14.67 -3.88 -3.31
CA HIS A 85 -14.66 -3.01 -2.13
C HIS A 85 -15.40 -3.68 -0.98
N ARG A 86 -14.90 -3.54 0.24
CA ARG A 86 -15.64 -3.97 1.43
C ARG A 86 -16.76 -2.97 1.69
N ARG A 87 -18.01 -3.41 1.69
CA ARG A 87 -19.12 -2.59 2.17
C ARG A 87 -18.86 -2.24 3.63
N THR A 88 -18.85 -0.95 3.94
CA THR A 88 -18.30 -0.45 5.21
C THR A 88 -19.33 0.46 5.87
N ASP A 89 -20.12 -0.07 6.81
CA ASP A 89 -20.93 0.78 7.69
C ASP A 89 -20.07 1.40 8.82
N VAL A 90 -20.68 2.18 9.71
CA VAL A 90 -19.98 2.84 10.83
C VAL A 90 -19.23 1.84 11.70
N ARG A 91 -19.87 0.72 12.06
CA ARG A 91 -19.27 -0.28 12.94
C ARG A 91 -18.13 -1.03 12.25
N THR A 92 -18.30 -1.34 10.97
CA THR A 92 -17.26 -1.94 10.14
C THR A 92 -16.07 -1.00 9.98
N MET A 93 -16.31 0.30 9.81
CA MET A 93 -15.26 1.32 9.68
C MET A 93 -14.39 1.38 10.94
N GLU A 94 -14.98 1.37 12.14
CA GLU A 94 -14.23 1.34 13.40
C GLU A 94 -13.27 0.14 13.44
N VAL A 95 -13.76 -1.05 13.09
CA VAL A 95 -12.94 -2.27 13.08
C VAL A 95 -11.84 -2.20 12.03
N VAL A 96 -12.18 -1.73 10.82
CA VAL A 96 -11.23 -1.56 9.72
C VAL A 96 -10.11 -0.60 10.12
N GLU A 97 -10.43 0.55 10.71
CA GLU A 97 -9.45 1.55 11.14
C GLU A 97 -8.57 1.01 12.27
N MET A 98 -9.15 0.39 13.30
CA MET A 98 -8.39 -0.22 14.40
C MET A 98 -7.40 -1.27 13.91
N VAL A 99 -7.85 -2.17 13.03
CA VAL A 99 -7.02 -3.26 12.53
C VAL A 99 -5.92 -2.74 11.60
N LEU A 100 -6.26 -1.89 10.64
CA LEU A 100 -5.29 -1.37 9.68
C LEU A 100 -4.29 -0.43 10.36
N SER A 101 -4.74 0.62 11.03
CA SER A 101 -3.89 1.68 11.59
C SER A 101 -3.28 1.31 12.95
N GLY A 102 -3.95 0.48 13.75
CA GLY A 102 -3.50 0.10 15.09
C GLY A 102 -2.63 -1.16 15.09
N THR A 103 -3.12 -2.24 14.49
CA THR A 103 -2.42 -3.54 14.57
C THR A 103 -1.40 -3.70 13.44
N ILE A 104 -1.88 -3.73 12.19
CA ILE A 104 -1.05 -4.10 11.04
C ILE A 104 0.02 -3.05 10.76
N ASN A 105 -0.38 -1.78 10.74
CA ASN A 105 0.53 -0.66 10.50
C ASN A 105 1.73 -0.68 11.48
N LYS A 106 1.45 -0.93 12.76
CA LYS A 106 2.48 -0.95 13.80
C LYS A 106 3.32 -2.21 13.76
N GLN A 107 2.75 -3.36 13.40
CA GLN A 107 3.51 -4.59 13.17
C GLN A 107 4.53 -4.42 12.05
N ILE A 108 4.12 -3.85 10.90
CA ILE A 108 5.02 -3.61 9.76
C ILE A 108 6.12 -2.62 10.15
N ALA A 109 5.76 -1.48 10.76
CA ALA A 109 6.73 -0.48 11.18
C ALA A 109 7.72 -1.01 12.22
N SER A 110 7.24 -1.80 13.19
CA SER A 110 8.09 -2.45 14.20
C SER A 110 9.05 -3.45 13.56
N LEU A 111 8.56 -4.27 12.63
CA LEU A 111 9.40 -5.26 11.94
C LEU A 111 10.51 -4.59 11.13
N ILE A 112 10.19 -3.57 10.32
CA ILE A 112 11.21 -2.79 9.58
C ILE A 112 12.23 -2.17 10.56
N SER A 113 11.75 -1.63 11.68
CA SER A 113 12.63 -1.02 12.69
C SER A 113 13.54 -2.05 13.36
N SER A 114 13.05 -3.27 13.59
CA SER A 114 13.84 -4.38 14.13
C SER A 114 14.99 -4.81 13.21
N LYS A 115 14.90 -4.50 11.90
CA LYS A 115 15.96 -4.76 10.91
C LYS A 115 16.92 -3.58 10.72
N GLY A 116 16.79 -2.53 11.54
CA GLY A 116 17.66 -1.34 11.51
C GLY A 116 17.08 -0.16 10.73
N GLY A 117 15.86 -0.29 10.19
CA GLY A 117 15.15 0.85 9.61
C GLY A 117 14.64 1.83 10.67
N LYS A 118 14.22 3.01 10.22
CA LYS A 118 13.52 3.99 11.07
C LYS A 118 12.10 4.12 10.56
N ALA A 119 11.24 3.13 10.79
CA ALA A 119 9.88 3.19 10.25
C ALA A 119 8.93 3.93 11.19
N VAL A 120 8.02 4.72 10.60
CA VAL A 120 6.96 5.41 11.33
C VAL A 120 5.63 5.03 10.71
N GLY A 121 4.80 4.39 11.53
CA GLY A 121 3.45 4.01 11.14
C GLY A 121 2.47 5.19 11.27
N ILE A 122 1.88 5.59 10.16
CA ILE A 122 0.84 6.64 10.05
C ILE A 122 -0.34 6.11 9.22
N SER A 123 -1.41 6.87 9.18
CA SER A 123 -2.59 6.69 8.35
C SER A 123 -2.75 7.86 7.39
N GLY A 124 -3.62 7.73 6.40
CA GLY A 124 -3.99 8.87 5.56
C GLY A 124 -4.75 9.98 6.31
N ARG A 125 -5.23 9.75 7.54
CA ARG A 125 -5.85 10.80 8.35
C ARG A 125 -4.84 11.72 9.03
N ASP A 126 -3.66 11.19 9.35
CA ASP A 126 -2.63 11.92 10.09
C ASP A 126 -2.22 13.16 9.30
N ALA A 127 -2.41 14.34 9.89
CA ALA A 127 -2.19 15.64 9.25
C ALA A 127 -2.90 15.82 7.90
N LYS A 128 -4.07 15.19 7.71
CA LYS A 128 -4.85 15.23 6.46
C LYS A 128 -4.03 14.76 5.25
N LEU A 129 -3.22 13.72 5.41
CA LEU A 129 -2.34 13.18 4.37
C LEU A 129 -3.13 12.74 3.14
N CYS A 130 -4.26 12.06 3.31
CA CYS A 130 -5.16 11.60 2.27
C CYS A 130 -6.56 12.16 2.52
N ILE A 131 -7.00 13.07 1.65
CA ILE A 131 -8.38 13.53 1.58
C ILE A 131 -9.11 12.76 0.50
N GLY A 132 -10.30 12.27 0.85
CA GLY A 132 -11.15 11.50 -0.04
C GLY A 132 -12.58 12.01 -0.09
N GLU A 133 -13.33 11.44 -1.03
CA GLU A 133 -14.78 11.58 -1.12
C GLU A 133 -15.43 10.20 -1.16
N LYS A 134 -16.73 10.14 -0.86
CA LYS A 134 -17.48 8.89 -0.86
C LYS A 134 -17.48 8.27 -2.26
N TYR A 135 -17.08 7.00 -2.33
CA TYR A 135 -17.03 6.24 -3.56
C TYR A 135 -18.26 5.33 -3.68
N MET A 136 -18.94 5.41 -4.82
CA MET A 136 -20.09 4.57 -5.17
C MET A 136 -19.80 3.83 -6.47
N PRO A 137 -19.50 2.52 -6.42
CA PRO A 137 -19.26 1.75 -7.64
C PRO A 137 -20.52 1.64 -8.49
N GLU A 138 -20.32 1.57 -9.80
CA GLU A 138 -21.39 1.32 -10.76
C GLU A 138 -21.63 -0.18 -10.94
N ILE A 139 -22.90 -0.60 -10.85
CA ILE A 139 -23.33 -1.98 -11.01
C ILE A 139 -24.44 -2.02 -12.06
N ALA A 140 -24.33 -2.93 -13.01
CA ALA A 140 -25.39 -3.17 -13.98
C ALA A 140 -26.63 -3.73 -13.28
N ASP A 141 -27.79 -3.12 -13.53
CA ASP A 141 -29.09 -3.66 -13.16
C ASP A 141 -29.45 -4.88 -14.03
N GLY A 142 -30.59 -5.51 -13.75
CA GLY A 142 -31.10 -6.65 -14.52
C GLY A 142 -31.36 -6.36 -16.01
N ASN A 143 -31.34 -5.08 -16.42
CA ASN A 143 -31.54 -4.62 -17.79
C ASN A 143 -30.23 -4.08 -18.43
N GLY A 144 -29.09 -4.22 -17.75
CA GLY A 144 -27.77 -3.78 -18.24
C GLY A 144 -27.47 -2.29 -18.04
N LYS A 145 -28.32 -1.52 -17.36
CA LYS A 145 -28.07 -0.11 -17.03
C LYS A 145 -27.19 0.00 -15.78
N LEU A 146 -26.15 0.82 -15.83
CA LEU A 146 -25.26 1.06 -14.70
C LEU A 146 -25.90 1.99 -13.67
N GLU A 147 -25.96 1.56 -12.41
CA GLU A 147 -26.43 2.37 -11.28
C GLU A 147 -25.36 2.46 -10.19
N LYS A 148 -25.24 3.64 -9.59
CA LYS A 148 -24.32 3.89 -8.47
C LYS A 148 -24.89 3.28 -7.19
N VAL A 149 -24.12 2.41 -6.56
CA VAL A 149 -24.53 1.73 -5.33
C VAL A 149 -23.80 2.31 -4.13
N ASP A 150 -24.55 2.69 -3.11
CA ASP A 150 -23.98 3.13 -1.83
C ASP A 150 -23.46 1.92 -1.04
N ILE A 151 -22.14 1.87 -0.88
CA ILE A 151 -21.44 0.82 -0.14
C ILE A 151 -20.92 1.30 1.23
N GLY A 152 -21.44 2.44 1.72
CA GLY A 152 -21.13 3.01 3.03
C GLY A 152 -19.90 3.94 3.02
N LEU A 153 -19.12 3.90 4.09
CA LEU A 153 -17.91 4.69 4.35
C LEU A 153 -16.71 4.18 3.53
N VAL A 154 -16.90 4.04 2.22
CA VAL A 154 -15.86 3.71 1.26
C VAL A 154 -15.53 4.97 0.47
N GLY A 155 -14.24 5.21 0.25
CA GLY A 155 -13.77 6.44 -0.38
C GLY A 155 -12.88 6.25 -1.59
N SER A 156 -12.71 7.35 -2.33
CA SER A 156 -11.70 7.56 -3.36
C SER A 156 -10.86 8.79 -3.02
N ILE A 157 -9.55 8.71 -3.22
CA ILE A 157 -8.63 9.82 -2.91
C ILE A 157 -8.83 10.93 -3.93
N THR A 158 -9.07 12.15 -3.44
CA THR A 158 -9.17 13.37 -4.25
C THR A 158 -7.93 14.25 -4.11
N ARG A 159 -7.27 14.21 -2.95
CA ARG A 159 -6.06 15.02 -2.68
C ARG A 159 -5.12 14.31 -1.72
N VAL A 160 -3.82 14.42 -1.98
CA VAL A 160 -2.76 13.96 -1.06
C VAL A 160 -1.92 15.16 -0.62
N ASN A 161 -1.78 15.35 0.69
CA ASN A 161 -0.87 16.32 1.30
C ASN A 161 0.46 15.64 1.64
N THR A 162 1.50 15.90 0.85
CA THR A 162 2.80 15.22 0.99
C THR A 162 3.64 15.73 2.16
N LYS A 163 3.30 16.89 2.77
CA LYS A 163 4.15 17.57 3.77
C LYS A 163 4.60 16.65 4.91
N LEU A 164 3.71 15.80 5.41
CA LEU A 164 4.05 14.85 6.47
C LEU A 164 5.05 13.78 5.97
N ILE A 165 4.82 13.24 4.77
CA ILE A 165 5.72 12.27 4.13
C ILE A 165 7.09 12.92 3.89
N ASP A 166 7.12 14.11 3.31
CA ASP A 166 8.35 14.85 3.00
C ASP A 166 9.16 15.14 4.27
N ALA A 167 8.49 15.55 5.35
CA ALA A 167 9.12 15.77 6.65
C ALA A 167 9.77 14.49 7.19
N LEU A 168 9.07 13.35 7.14
CA LEU A 168 9.60 12.05 7.57
C LEU A 168 10.80 11.62 6.72
N LEU A 169 10.68 11.70 5.39
CA LEU A 169 11.74 11.33 4.46
C LEU A 169 13.00 12.19 4.66
N SER A 170 12.84 13.51 4.86
CA SER A 170 13.95 14.44 5.12
C SER A 170 14.75 14.10 6.39
N LYS A 171 14.16 13.35 7.32
CA LYS A 171 14.78 12.89 8.57
C LYS A 171 15.15 11.41 8.53
N ASN A 172 15.18 10.82 7.33
CA ASN A 172 15.51 9.43 7.09
C ASN A 172 14.55 8.41 7.72
N PHE A 173 13.31 8.81 8.01
CA PHE A 173 12.27 7.85 8.38
C PHE A 173 11.69 7.18 7.13
N ILE A 174 11.10 5.99 7.34
CA ILE A 174 10.38 5.19 6.35
C ILE A 174 8.90 5.24 6.71
N PRO A 175 8.08 6.02 5.97
CA PRO A 175 6.64 6.10 6.22
C PRO A 175 5.97 4.76 5.90
N VAL A 176 5.15 4.27 6.83
CA VAL A 176 4.29 3.10 6.65
C VAL A 176 2.85 3.56 6.82
N ILE A 177 2.07 3.52 5.74
CA ILE A 177 0.80 4.24 5.61
C ILE A 177 -0.35 3.23 5.51
N SER A 178 -1.33 3.33 6.41
CA SER A 178 -2.59 2.58 6.30
C SER A 178 -3.55 3.27 5.33
N PRO A 179 -4.38 2.51 4.58
CA PRO A 179 -5.21 3.05 3.50
C PRO A 179 -6.55 3.58 4.01
N ILE A 180 -6.49 4.40 5.06
CA ILE A 180 -7.62 5.14 5.63
C ILE A 180 -7.50 6.60 5.19
N SER A 181 -8.58 7.19 4.71
CA SER A 181 -8.63 8.61 4.37
C SER A 181 -9.68 9.35 5.18
N GLU A 182 -9.67 10.67 5.09
CA GLU A 182 -10.66 11.53 5.71
C GLU A 182 -11.38 12.37 4.64
N SER A 183 -12.69 12.60 4.79
CA SER A 183 -13.42 13.55 3.96
C SER A 183 -13.04 14.99 4.32
N GLU A 184 -13.37 15.98 3.47
CA GLU A 184 -13.17 17.39 3.83
C GLU A 184 -13.92 17.78 5.13
N ASN A 185 -15.00 17.05 5.45
CA ASN A 185 -15.81 17.27 6.65
C ASN A 185 -15.37 16.44 7.87
N GLY A 186 -14.35 15.59 7.75
CA GLY A 186 -13.84 14.77 8.85
C GLY A 186 -14.36 13.33 8.90
N ASP A 187 -15.12 12.88 7.90
CA ASP A 187 -15.63 11.50 7.86
C ASP A 187 -14.50 10.53 7.53
N VAL A 188 -14.43 9.41 8.25
CA VAL A 188 -13.45 8.36 7.98
C VAL A 188 -13.91 7.51 6.80
N LEU A 189 -13.00 7.26 5.86
CA LEU A 189 -13.29 6.47 4.67
C LEU A 189 -12.26 5.35 4.49
N ASN A 190 -12.77 4.14 4.29
CA ASN A 190 -12.01 2.97 3.88
C ASN A 190 -11.68 3.06 2.38
N VAL A 191 -10.41 2.98 2.01
CA VAL A 191 -9.97 3.12 0.61
C VAL A 191 -9.18 1.88 0.20
N ASN A 192 -9.28 1.51 -1.08
CA ASN A 192 -8.43 0.46 -1.63
C ASN A 192 -6.95 0.86 -1.53
N ALA A 193 -6.11 -0.02 -0.99
CA ALA A 193 -4.69 0.25 -0.76
C ALA A 193 -3.89 0.52 -2.05
N ASP A 194 -4.26 -0.09 -3.17
CA ASP A 194 -3.62 0.16 -4.47
C ASP A 194 -3.95 1.59 -4.95
N ASN A 195 -5.19 2.05 -4.74
CA ASN A 195 -5.59 3.42 -5.07
C ASN A 195 -4.86 4.44 -4.19
N VAL A 196 -4.71 4.17 -2.89
CA VAL A 196 -3.93 5.03 -1.98
C VAL A 196 -2.46 5.07 -2.41
N ALA A 197 -1.86 3.92 -2.71
CA ALA A 197 -0.47 3.84 -3.17
C ALA A 197 -0.26 4.60 -4.48
N GLY A 198 -1.17 4.46 -5.44
CA GLY A 198 -1.14 5.21 -6.70
C GLY A 198 -1.27 6.71 -6.50
N ALA A 199 -2.21 7.16 -5.67
CA ALA A 199 -2.41 8.58 -5.37
C ALA A 199 -1.18 9.19 -4.67
N ILE A 200 -0.60 8.49 -3.69
CA ILE A 200 0.61 8.93 -2.98
C ILE A 200 1.81 8.96 -3.94
N ALA A 201 1.98 7.93 -4.78
CA ALA A 201 3.06 7.89 -5.77
C ALA A 201 2.97 9.07 -6.75
N GLY A 202 1.77 9.37 -7.26
CA GLY A 202 1.55 10.51 -8.13
C GLY A 202 1.84 11.84 -7.43
N ALA A 203 1.36 12.03 -6.21
CA ALA A 203 1.57 13.27 -5.46
C ALA A 203 3.04 13.52 -5.09
N LEU A 204 3.80 12.46 -4.81
CA LEU A 204 5.24 12.53 -4.51
C LEU A 204 6.12 12.61 -5.76
N ASN A 205 5.55 12.47 -6.96
CA ASN A 205 6.31 12.23 -8.20
C ASN A 205 7.32 11.08 -8.00
N ALA A 206 6.87 9.97 -7.41
CA ALA A 206 7.71 8.83 -7.13
C ALA A 206 8.26 8.24 -8.43
N GLU A 207 9.52 7.80 -8.40
CA GLU A 207 10.20 7.22 -9.55
C GLU A 207 9.58 5.87 -9.93
N LYS A 208 9.08 5.13 -8.94
CA LYS A 208 8.36 3.85 -9.12
C LYS A 208 7.22 3.69 -8.14
N LEU A 209 6.15 3.06 -8.63
CA LEU A 209 5.13 2.41 -7.84
C LEU A 209 5.28 0.89 -8.01
N ILE A 210 5.47 0.17 -6.91
CA ILE A 210 5.58 -1.30 -6.89
C ILE A 210 4.36 -1.84 -6.18
N LEU A 211 3.56 -2.67 -6.87
CA LEU A 211 2.41 -3.34 -6.29
C LEU A 211 2.75 -4.81 -6.04
N LEU A 212 2.84 -5.20 -4.76
CA LEU A 212 3.00 -6.61 -4.40
C LEU A 212 1.65 -7.31 -4.44
N THR A 213 1.58 -8.39 -5.20
CA THR A 213 0.38 -9.18 -5.50
C THR A 213 0.70 -10.68 -5.38
N ASP A 214 -0.35 -11.49 -5.35
CA ASP A 214 -0.28 -12.96 -5.26
C ASP A 214 -0.24 -13.62 -6.65
N THR A 215 -0.06 -12.83 -7.71
CA THR A 215 0.05 -13.28 -9.10
C THR A 215 1.43 -12.93 -9.68
N GLU A 216 1.85 -13.62 -10.74
CA GLU A 216 3.15 -13.36 -11.41
C GLU A 216 3.23 -12.01 -12.15
N GLY A 217 2.13 -11.26 -12.17
CA GLY A 217 1.99 -10.00 -12.90
C GLY A 217 0.66 -9.93 -13.64
N ILE A 218 0.63 -9.15 -14.72
CA ILE A 218 -0.52 -9.06 -15.61
C ILE A 218 -0.39 -10.15 -16.67
N ILE A 219 -1.42 -10.98 -16.78
CA ILE A 219 -1.45 -12.13 -17.69
C ILE A 219 -2.26 -11.76 -18.92
N ILE A 220 -1.62 -11.80 -20.09
CA ILE A 220 -2.27 -11.67 -21.40
C ILE A 220 -2.02 -12.97 -22.16
N GLU A 221 -3.09 -13.59 -22.66
CA GLU A 221 -3.04 -14.86 -23.40
C GLU A 221 -2.25 -15.97 -22.66
N GLY A 222 -2.43 -16.05 -21.34
CA GLY A 222 -1.79 -17.07 -20.50
C GLY A 222 -0.30 -16.85 -20.22
N LYS A 223 0.26 -15.67 -20.55
CA LYS A 223 1.66 -15.32 -20.28
C LYS A 223 1.79 -14.03 -19.47
N PRO A 224 2.72 -13.98 -18.50
CA PRO A 224 3.03 -12.76 -17.78
C PRO A 224 3.68 -11.74 -18.71
N GLN A 225 3.16 -10.53 -18.68
CA GLN A 225 3.68 -9.41 -19.45
C GLN A 225 4.65 -8.61 -18.58
N SER A 226 5.87 -8.41 -19.08
CA SER A 226 6.90 -7.63 -18.39
C SER A 226 6.81 -6.13 -18.66
N VAL A 227 6.31 -5.75 -19.83
CA VAL A 227 6.14 -4.36 -20.27
C VAL A 227 4.81 -4.25 -20.99
N MET A 228 4.04 -3.21 -20.67
CA MET A 228 2.86 -2.82 -21.42
C MET A 228 2.85 -1.31 -21.60
N LYS A 229 2.30 -0.87 -22.72
CA LYS A 229 2.05 0.53 -23.01
C LYS A 229 0.66 0.88 -22.53
N ARG A 230 0.46 2.16 -22.19
CA ARG A 230 -0.85 2.69 -21.80
C ARG A 230 -1.95 2.45 -22.85
N THR A 231 -1.59 2.29 -24.12
CA THR A 231 -2.51 1.98 -25.21
C THR A 231 -3.00 0.53 -25.25
N GLU A 232 -2.40 -0.35 -24.43
CA GLU A 232 -2.69 -1.78 -24.37
C GLU A 232 -3.57 -2.16 -23.16
N VAL A 233 -3.94 -1.17 -22.33
CA VAL A 233 -4.73 -1.32 -21.09
C VAL A 233 -6.09 -0.64 -21.23
#